data_AF-A0AAU8IB66-F1
#
_entry.id   AF-A0AAU8IB66-F1
#
_cell.length_a   1.000
_cell.length_b   1.000
_cell.length_c   1.000
_cell.angle_alpha   90.00
_cell.angle_beta   90.00
_cell.angle_gamma   90.00
#
_symmetry.space_group_name_H-M   'P 1'
#
loop_
_entity.id
_entity.type
_entity.pdbx_description
1 polymer ?
#
loop_
_entity_poly.entity_id
_entity_poly.type
_entity_poly.pdbx_seq_one_letter_code
_entity_poly.pdbx_strand_id
1 'polypeptide(L)'
;MSPNLFNTLHFLVLHFPIALLILSFVLDLIAAIWKRSKAHDLLHKAGFLTLLFGTFMSIITVLSGFIAAQMLGVGAPIIVHASKAVFVTSYAIFLSFIRCYFVWKLKKDISDHIFYLVAAFAGILLVFTQFKVYRFSHFALLQFTVPLIISGFIADIIAMVGRNKNYAEDFKRMGYYFLILGTVVIIGTVISGYMRAAAMPTLNPPRVYDETALQAHELFGLITMGFFILLSAVRSVFFFKADRAKIILKGQGIYVVALIAGIAIISWASHLGGEVHLFPALFK
;
A
#
# COMPACT_ATOMS: atom_id res chain seq x y z
N MET A 1 17.35 -18.68 15.01
CA MET A 1 17.87 -18.14 13.72
C MET A 1 17.66 -16.62 13.70
N SER A 2 18.66 -15.80 13.35
CA SER A 2 18.43 -14.34 13.25
C SER A 2 17.35 -14.06 12.19
N PRO A 3 16.48 -13.05 12.37
CA PRO A 3 15.57 -12.63 11.34
C PRO A 3 16.41 -12.18 10.14
N ASN A 4 16.47 -13.03 9.11
CA ASN A 4 17.11 -12.64 7.86
C ASN A 4 16.24 -11.55 7.21
N LEU A 5 16.89 -10.63 6.49
CA LEU A 5 16.25 -9.52 5.77
C LEU A 5 15.01 -9.97 4.97
N PHE A 6 15.00 -11.21 4.49
CA PHE A 6 13.92 -11.84 3.75
C PHE A 6 12.61 -11.96 4.55
N ASN A 7 12.67 -12.35 5.83
CA ASN A 7 11.48 -12.46 6.69
C ASN A 7 10.87 -11.08 6.99
N THR A 8 11.69 -10.05 7.11
CA THR A 8 11.25 -8.66 7.32
C THR A 8 10.64 -8.06 6.05
N LEU A 9 11.23 -8.33 4.88
CA LEU A 9 10.71 -7.87 3.59
C LEU A 9 9.42 -8.61 3.18
N HIS A 10 9.25 -9.86 3.58
CA HIS A 10 8.08 -10.67 3.25
C HIS A 10 6.78 -10.03 3.75
N PHE A 11 6.73 -9.60 5.02
CA PHE A 11 5.57 -8.89 5.57
C PHE A 11 5.29 -7.56 4.85
N LEU A 12 6.35 -6.83 4.50
CA LEU A 12 6.19 -5.55 3.81
C LEU A 12 5.58 -5.76 2.42
N VAL A 13 6.06 -6.73 1.65
CA VAL A 13 5.65 -6.95 0.24
C VAL A 13 4.26 -7.58 0.12
N LEU A 14 3.86 -8.43 1.06
CA LEU A 14 2.54 -9.12 1.05
C LEU A 14 1.33 -8.18 1.11
N HIS A 15 1.49 -6.99 1.69
CA HIS A 15 0.39 -6.06 1.94
C HIS A 15 0.11 -5.12 0.75
N PHE A 16 1.08 -4.97 -0.17
CA PHE A 16 0.98 -4.06 -1.30
C PHE A 16 -0.08 -4.46 -2.34
N PRO A 17 -0.15 -5.72 -2.80
CA PRO A 17 -1.08 -6.08 -3.86
C PRO A 17 -2.52 -5.80 -3.44
N ILE A 18 -2.85 -6.20 -2.22
CA ILE A 18 -4.19 -6.10 -1.66
C ILE A 18 -4.67 -4.65 -1.64
N ALA A 19 -3.92 -3.77 -0.99
CA ALA A 19 -4.34 -2.38 -0.83
C ALA A 19 -4.41 -1.64 -2.17
N LEU A 20 -3.48 -1.90 -3.09
CA LEU A 20 -3.46 -1.25 -4.39
C LEU A 20 -4.58 -1.73 -5.31
N LEU A 21 -4.93 -3.02 -5.26
CA LEU A 21 -6.07 -3.56 -6.00
C LEU A 21 -7.40 -3.00 -5.46
N ILE A 22 -7.56 -2.92 -4.14
CA ILE A 22 -8.71 -2.26 -3.51
C ILE A 22 -8.78 -0.79 -3.88
N LEU A 23 -7.66 -0.07 -3.77
CA LEU A 23 -7.58 1.35 -4.10
C LEU A 23 -7.91 1.61 -5.57
N SER A 24 -7.44 0.74 -6.47
CA SER A 24 -7.77 0.82 -7.90
C SER A 24 -9.29 0.78 -8.14
N PHE A 25 -9.97 -0.22 -7.57
CA PHE A 25 -11.42 -0.33 -7.66
C PHE A 25 -12.13 0.88 -7.05
N VAL A 26 -11.71 1.34 -5.87
CA VAL A 26 -12.33 2.50 -5.19
C VAL A 26 -12.18 3.76 -6.02
N LEU A 27 -11.00 4.01 -6.61
CA LEU A 27 -10.76 5.18 -7.47
C LEU A 27 -11.61 5.12 -8.74
N ASP A 28 -11.68 3.96 -9.39
CA ASP A 28 -12.51 3.75 -10.59
C ASP A 28 -14.01 3.90 -10.28
N LEU A 29 -14.47 3.39 -9.13
CA LEU A 29 -15.86 3.53 -8.67
C LEU A 29 -16.21 5.00 -8.40
N ILE A 30 -15.33 5.73 -7.69
CA ILE A 30 -15.53 7.16 -7.44
C ILE A 30 -15.54 7.94 -8.76
N ALA A 31 -14.65 7.60 -9.71
CA ALA A 31 -14.65 8.21 -11.03
C ALA A 31 -15.96 7.96 -11.78
N ALA A 32 -16.49 6.74 -11.71
CA ALA A 32 -17.76 6.37 -12.33
C ALA A 32 -18.97 7.11 -11.73
N ILE A 33 -18.93 7.45 -10.43
CA ILE A 33 -19.97 8.25 -9.75
C ILE A 33 -19.81 9.75 -10.10
N TRP A 34 -18.58 10.25 -10.17
CA TRP A 34 -18.28 11.68 -10.38
C TRP A 34 -17.81 12.01 -11.79
N LYS A 35 -18.49 11.51 -12.82
CA LYS A 35 -18.14 11.70 -14.24
C LYS A 35 -17.95 13.16 -14.70
N ARG A 36 -18.61 14.11 -14.03
CA ARG A 36 -18.56 15.55 -14.37
C ARG A 36 -17.52 16.34 -13.56
N SER A 37 -16.80 15.69 -12.65
CA SER A 37 -15.80 16.36 -11.80
C SER A 37 -14.51 16.64 -12.57
N LYS A 38 -13.85 17.75 -12.24
CA LYS A 38 -12.47 18.04 -12.71
C LYS A 38 -11.45 16.97 -12.27
N ALA A 39 -11.79 16.14 -11.28
CA ALA A 39 -10.96 15.06 -10.79
C ALA A 39 -11.14 13.74 -11.57
N HIS A 40 -12.13 13.64 -12.45
CA HIS A 40 -12.48 12.41 -13.16
C HIS A 40 -11.28 11.74 -13.84
N ASP A 41 -10.55 12.49 -14.68
CA ASP A 41 -9.42 11.95 -15.43
C ASP A 41 -8.24 11.57 -14.52
N LEU A 42 -8.05 12.32 -13.43
CA LEU A 42 -7.01 12.03 -12.44
C LEU A 42 -7.32 10.71 -11.72
N LEU A 43 -8.57 10.50 -11.33
CA LEU A 43 -9.04 9.29 -10.65
C LEU A 43 -8.85 8.06 -11.54
N HIS A 44 -9.20 8.13 -12.83
CA HIS A 44 -8.96 7.03 -13.77
C HIS A 44 -7.48 6.70 -13.92
N LYS A 45 -6.63 7.71 -14.10
CA LYS A 45 -5.18 7.47 -14.22
C LYS A 45 -4.60 6.90 -12.92
N ALA A 46 -5.08 7.36 -11.76
CA ALA A 46 -4.65 6.85 -10.46
C ALA A 46 -5.14 5.40 -10.23
N GLY A 47 -6.39 5.09 -10.62
CA GLY A 47 -6.96 3.75 -10.60
C GLY A 47 -6.22 2.79 -11.52
N PHE A 48 -5.84 3.24 -12.70
CA PHE A 48 -5.01 2.49 -13.64
C PHE A 48 -3.61 2.21 -13.08
N LEU A 49 -2.93 3.24 -12.55
CA LEU A 49 -1.60 3.09 -11.97
C LEU A 49 -1.59 2.10 -10.80
N THR A 50 -2.57 2.22 -9.91
CA THR A 50 -2.69 1.34 -8.73
C THR A 50 -3.06 -0.09 -9.12
N LEU A 51 -3.84 -0.31 -10.19
CA LEU A 51 -4.09 -1.65 -10.74
C LEU A 51 -2.80 -2.31 -11.22
N LEU A 52 -2.04 -1.58 -12.04
CA LEU A 52 -0.81 -2.11 -12.64
C LEU A 52 0.25 -2.37 -11.57
N PHE A 53 0.44 -1.42 -10.66
CA PHE A 53 1.41 -1.57 -9.59
C PHE A 53 0.99 -2.65 -8.59
N GLY A 54 -0.30 -2.74 -8.24
CA GLY A 54 -0.84 -3.82 -7.41
C GLY A 54 -0.65 -5.19 -8.04
N THR A 55 -0.88 -5.31 -9.36
CA THR A 55 -0.64 -6.55 -10.12
C THR A 55 0.83 -6.94 -10.15
N PHE A 56 1.71 -5.98 -10.44
CA PHE A 56 3.15 -6.21 -10.42
C PHE A 56 3.65 -6.68 -9.04
N MET A 57 3.21 -6.01 -7.98
CA MET A 57 3.54 -6.41 -6.61
C MET A 57 2.94 -7.78 -6.26
N SER A 58 1.77 -8.13 -6.80
CA SER A 58 1.14 -9.46 -6.62
C SER A 58 2.01 -10.57 -7.18
N ILE A 59 2.56 -10.35 -8.39
CA ILE A 59 3.50 -11.28 -9.05
C ILE A 59 4.74 -11.47 -8.18
N ILE A 60 5.37 -10.37 -7.75
CA ILE A 60 6.55 -10.43 -6.87
C ILE A 60 6.23 -11.20 -5.60
N THR A 61 5.10 -10.89 -4.97
CA THR A 61 4.67 -11.53 -3.71
C THR A 61 4.56 -13.05 -3.85
N VAL A 62 3.88 -13.52 -4.90
CA VAL A 62 3.70 -14.96 -5.15
C VAL A 62 5.05 -15.63 -5.45
N LEU A 63 5.89 -15.01 -6.29
CA LEU A 63 7.22 -15.55 -6.61
C LEU A 63 8.11 -15.64 -5.37
N SER A 64 8.14 -14.58 -4.54
CA SER A 64 8.87 -14.58 -3.27
C SER A 64 8.37 -15.68 -2.33
N GLY A 65 7.06 -15.92 -2.27
CA GLY A 65 6.47 -17.01 -1.49
C GLY A 65 6.95 -18.39 -1.94
N PHE A 66 6.98 -18.64 -3.25
CA PHE A 66 7.48 -19.91 -3.80
C PHE A 66 8.98 -20.10 -3.58
N ILE A 67 9.79 -19.05 -3.76
CA ILE A 67 11.24 -19.09 -3.49
C ILE A 67 11.50 -19.43 -2.02
N ALA A 68 10.81 -18.74 -1.09
CA ALA A 68 10.94 -19.02 0.33
C ALA A 68 10.52 -20.45 0.68
N ALA A 69 9.43 -20.96 0.09
CA ALA A 69 8.97 -22.32 0.28
C ALA A 69 10.01 -23.37 -0.13
N GLN A 70 10.68 -23.14 -1.26
CA GLN A 70 11.74 -24.01 -1.76
C GLN A 70 12.96 -23.98 -0.84
N MET A 71 13.41 -22.79 -0.43
CA MET A 71 14.58 -22.62 0.45
C MET A 71 14.38 -23.27 1.82
N LEU A 72 13.15 -23.27 2.34
CA LEU A 72 12.82 -23.83 3.64
C LEU A 72 12.37 -25.30 3.59
N GLY A 73 12.32 -25.92 2.41
CA GLY A 73 11.91 -27.33 2.26
C GLY A 73 10.44 -27.61 2.62
N VAL A 74 9.58 -26.59 2.60
CA VAL A 74 8.17 -26.67 3.05
C VAL A 74 7.16 -26.46 1.90
N GLY A 75 7.51 -26.95 0.70
CA GLY A 75 6.69 -26.79 -0.50
C GLY A 75 5.26 -27.32 -0.36
N ALA A 76 5.07 -28.53 0.18
CA ALA A 76 3.74 -29.17 0.26
C ALA A 76 2.74 -28.42 1.17
N PRO A 77 3.09 -27.99 2.40
CA PRO A 77 2.22 -27.15 3.22
C PRO A 77 1.90 -25.78 2.60
N ILE A 78 2.85 -25.20 1.85
CA ILE A 78 2.69 -23.86 1.27
C ILE A 78 1.81 -23.87 0.03
N ILE A 79 1.76 -24.95 -0.76
CA ILE A 79 0.94 -25.03 -1.98
C ILE A 79 -0.53 -24.66 -1.72
N VAL A 80 -1.12 -25.11 -0.61
CA VAL A 80 -2.52 -24.80 -0.29
C VAL A 80 -2.72 -23.30 -0.02
N HIS A 81 -1.77 -22.64 0.66
CA HIS A 81 -1.82 -21.19 0.88
C HIS A 81 -1.48 -20.39 -0.38
N ALA A 82 -0.47 -20.83 -1.13
CA ALA A 82 0.00 -20.20 -2.34
C ALA A 82 -1.04 -20.29 -3.48
N SER A 83 -1.83 -21.36 -3.57
CA SER A 83 -2.87 -21.53 -4.61
C SER A 83 -3.88 -20.37 -4.63
N LYS A 84 -4.27 -19.90 -3.45
CA LYS A 84 -5.16 -18.75 -3.27
C LYS A 84 -4.52 -17.45 -3.74
N ALA A 85 -3.25 -17.24 -3.40
CA ALA A 85 -2.50 -16.07 -3.83
C ALA A 85 -2.30 -16.09 -5.36
N VAL A 86 -1.92 -17.23 -5.94
CA VAL A 86 -1.82 -17.45 -7.38
C VAL A 86 -3.12 -17.10 -8.09
N PHE A 87 -4.27 -17.57 -7.58
CA PHE A 87 -5.56 -17.27 -8.19
C PHE A 87 -5.87 -15.77 -8.21
N VAL A 88 -5.63 -15.08 -7.09
CA VAL A 88 -5.79 -13.61 -7.01
C VAL A 88 -4.83 -12.90 -7.96
N THR A 89 -3.56 -13.33 -8.02
CA THR A 89 -2.57 -12.77 -8.95
C THR A 89 -2.97 -12.97 -10.41
N SER A 90 -3.40 -14.17 -10.79
CA SER A 90 -3.90 -14.45 -12.14
C SER A 90 -5.11 -13.57 -12.50
N TYR A 91 -6.03 -13.36 -11.55
CA TYR A 91 -7.17 -12.47 -11.75
C TYR A 91 -6.75 -11.00 -11.93
N ALA A 92 -5.80 -10.53 -11.11
CA ALA A 92 -5.25 -9.18 -11.22
C ALA A 92 -4.50 -8.97 -12.55
N ILE A 93 -3.75 -9.98 -13.01
CA ILE A 93 -3.10 -9.99 -14.33
C ILE A 93 -4.16 -9.88 -15.43
N PHE A 94 -5.23 -10.65 -15.35
CA PHE A 94 -6.32 -10.60 -16.32
C PHE A 94 -6.96 -9.21 -16.38
N LEU A 95 -7.35 -8.62 -15.25
CA LEU A 95 -7.92 -7.27 -15.22
C LEU A 95 -6.96 -6.22 -15.76
N SER A 96 -5.69 -6.28 -15.36
CA SER A 96 -4.64 -5.39 -15.88
C SER A 96 -4.48 -5.51 -17.38
N PHE A 97 -4.44 -6.74 -17.91
CA PHE A 97 -4.32 -6.99 -19.33
C PHE A 97 -5.51 -6.44 -20.11
N ILE A 98 -6.74 -6.72 -19.65
CA ILE A 98 -7.95 -6.19 -20.28
C ILE A 98 -7.93 -4.66 -20.28
N ARG A 99 -7.66 -4.01 -19.15
CA ARG A 99 -7.62 -2.54 -19.09
C ARG A 99 -6.51 -1.96 -19.97
N CYS A 100 -5.31 -2.54 -19.95
CA CYS A 100 -4.22 -2.15 -20.85
C CYS A 100 -4.59 -2.28 -22.32
N TYR A 101 -5.28 -3.37 -22.71
CA TYR A 101 -5.76 -3.56 -24.08
C TYR A 101 -6.71 -2.44 -24.49
N PHE A 102 -7.71 -2.12 -23.66
CA PHE A 102 -8.66 -1.05 -23.93
C PHE A 102 -7.96 0.33 -24.01
N VAL A 103 -7.11 0.65 -23.03
CA VAL A 103 -6.41 1.95 -22.99
C VAL A 103 -5.44 2.10 -24.16
N TRP A 104 -4.62 1.08 -24.45
CA TRP A 104 -3.54 1.21 -25.43
C TRP A 104 -3.94 0.87 -26.85
N LYS A 105 -4.81 -0.14 -27.07
CA LYS A 105 -5.26 -0.54 -28.40
C LYS A 105 -6.54 0.15 -28.80
N LEU A 106 -7.55 0.18 -27.93
CA LEU A 106 -8.85 0.78 -28.25
C LEU A 106 -8.93 2.28 -27.93
N LYS A 107 -7.89 2.85 -27.28
CA LYS A 107 -7.80 4.27 -26.90
C LYS A 107 -8.98 4.74 -26.04
N LYS A 108 -9.53 3.84 -25.24
CA LYS A 108 -10.64 4.08 -24.31
C LYS A 108 -10.34 3.41 -22.98
N ASP A 109 -10.58 4.08 -21.86
CA ASP A 109 -10.57 3.42 -20.55
C ASP A 109 -11.96 2.85 -20.27
N ILE A 110 -12.02 1.66 -19.67
CA ILE A 110 -13.26 0.93 -19.35
C ILE A 110 -13.58 0.96 -17.85
N SER A 111 -12.76 1.64 -17.07
CA SER A 111 -12.87 1.74 -15.63
C SER A 111 -14.22 2.24 -15.13
N ASP A 112 -14.96 3.03 -15.90
CA ASP A 112 -16.30 3.51 -15.56
C ASP A 112 -17.44 2.63 -16.12
N HIS A 113 -17.10 1.53 -16.80
CA HIS A 113 -18.05 0.59 -17.36
C HIS A 113 -18.54 -0.40 -16.29
N ILE A 114 -19.86 -0.61 -16.20
CA ILE A 114 -20.47 -1.44 -15.13
C ILE A 114 -19.92 -2.87 -15.10
N PHE A 115 -19.76 -3.54 -16.25
CA PHE A 115 -19.19 -4.89 -16.28
C PHE A 115 -17.73 -4.94 -15.80
N TYR A 116 -16.93 -3.91 -16.09
CA TYR A 116 -15.57 -3.84 -15.57
C TYR A 116 -15.59 -3.60 -14.06
N LEU A 117 -16.44 -2.70 -13.55
CA LEU A 117 -16.59 -2.45 -12.11
C LEU A 117 -17.06 -3.70 -11.36
N VAL A 118 -17.99 -4.47 -11.92
CA VAL A 118 -18.44 -5.75 -11.35
C VAL A 118 -17.29 -6.77 -11.33
N ALA A 119 -16.50 -6.87 -12.40
CA ALA A 119 -15.32 -7.73 -12.43
C ALA A 119 -14.26 -7.27 -11.41
N ALA A 120 -13.95 -5.98 -11.37
CA ALA A 120 -13.04 -5.41 -10.37
C ALA A 120 -13.52 -5.69 -8.94
N PHE A 121 -14.82 -5.55 -8.67
CA PHE A 121 -15.42 -5.89 -7.38
C PHE A 121 -15.30 -7.38 -7.05
N ALA A 122 -15.50 -8.28 -8.02
CA ALA A 122 -15.25 -9.70 -7.81
C ALA A 122 -13.78 -9.96 -7.44
N GLY A 123 -12.83 -9.24 -8.05
CA GLY A 123 -11.43 -9.24 -7.65
C GLY A 123 -11.22 -8.80 -6.20
N ILE A 124 -11.95 -7.79 -5.74
CA ILE A 124 -11.92 -7.35 -4.34
C ILE A 124 -12.42 -8.44 -3.40
N LEU A 125 -13.53 -9.12 -3.73
CA LEU A 125 -14.03 -10.24 -2.95
C LEU A 125 -13.00 -11.37 -2.85
N LEU A 126 -12.30 -11.68 -3.94
CA LEU A 126 -11.21 -12.66 -3.96
C LEU A 126 -10.03 -12.23 -3.10
N VAL A 127 -9.63 -10.97 -3.16
CA VAL A 127 -8.60 -10.40 -2.30
C VAL A 127 -8.98 -10.55 -0.82
N PHE A 128 -10.25 -10.33 -0.46
CA PHE A 128 -10.75 -10.55 0.90
C PHE A 128 -10.64 -12.00 1.37
N THR A 129 -10.65 -12.99 0.47
CA THR A 129 -10.42 -14.41 0.85
C THR A 129 -8.98 -14.70 1.29
N GLN A 130 -8.03 -13.82 0.98
CA GLN A 130 -6.63 -13.91 1.47
C GLN A 130 -6.52 -13.43 2.92
N PHE A 131 -7.45 -12.59 3.37
CA PHE A 131 -7.51 -12.21 4.77
C PHE A 131 -8.03 -13.42 5.55
N LYS A 132 -7.15 -14.09 6.28
CA LYS A 132 -7.58 -14.75 7.52
C LYS A 132 -8.12 -13.62 8.38
N VAL A 133 -9.43 -13.39 8.34
CA VAL A 133 -10.18 -12.30 8.99
C VAL A 133 -9.40 -11.81 10.20
N TYR A 134 -8.59 -10.77 10.02
CA TYR A 134 -7.89 -10.17 11.14
C TYR A 134 -9.03 -9.61 11.98
N ARG A 135 -9.29 -10.23 13.14
CA ARG A 135 -10.37 -9.85 14.05
C ARG A 135 -10.24 -8.40 14.56
N PHE A 136 -9.30 -7.61 14.06
CA PHE A 136 -8.89 -6.31 14.58
C PHE A 136 -8.59 -5.31 13.45
N SER A 137 -9.12 -4.10 13.60
CA SER A 137 -9.03 -2.98 12.65
C SER A 137 -7.60 -2.54 12.33
N HIS A 138 -6.66 -2.71 13.27
CA HIS A 138 -5.26 -2.32 13.11
C HIS A 138 -4.58 -2.97 11.89
N PHE A 139 -4.73 -4.29 11.73
CA PHE A 139 -4.13 -5.01 10.60
C PHE A 139 -4.77 -4.67 9.26
N ALA A 140 -6.05 -4.28 9.26
CA ALA A 140 -6.76 -3.85 8.05
C ALA A 140 -6.25 -2.49 7.57
N LEU A 141 -6.07 -1.52 8.49
CA LEU A 141 -5.56 -0.19 8.15
C LEU A 141 -4.08 -0.22 7.75
N LEU A 142 -3.27 -1.06 8.41
CA LEU A 142 -1.86 -1.26 8.06
C LEU A 142 -1.65 -1.65 6.59
N GLN A 143 -2.61 -2.35 5.97
CA GLN A 143 -2.50 -2.72 4.56
C GLN A 143 -2.36 -1.48 3.66
N PHE A 144 -2.94 -0.35 4.02
CA PHE A 144 -3.03 0.82 3.15
C PHE A 144 -1.93 1.86 3.39
N THR A 145 -1.26 1.86 4.55
CA THR A 145 -0.26 2.89 4.90
C THR A 145 0.91 2.90 3.91
N VAL A 146 1.67 1.80 3.88
CA VAL A 146 2.88 1.66 3.07
C VAL A 146 2.57 1.76 1.57
N PRO A 147 1.52 1.11 1.03
CA PRO A 147 1.24 1.17 -0.40
C PRO A 147 0.80 2.54 -0.89
N LEU A 148 0.04 3.30 -0.10
CA LEU A 148 -0.32 4.69 -0.43
C LEU A 148 0.93 5.57 -0.47
N ILE A 149 1.76 5.53 0.58
CA ILE A 149 2.99 6.33 0.64
C ILE A 149 3.94 6.02 -0.52
N ILE A 150 4.19 4.72 -0.79
CA ILE A 150 5.11 4.33 -1.85
C ILE A 150 4.54 4.60 -3.25
N SER A 151 3.23 4.39 -3.46
CA SER A 151 2.62 4.76 -4.75
C SER A 151 2.69 6.26 -4.97
N GLY A 152 2.52 7.06 -3.91
CA GLY A 152 2.69 8.50 -3.97
C GLY A 152 4.14 8.90 -4.31
N PHE A 153 5.11 8.26 -3.68
CA PHE A 153 6.54 8.43 -3.97
C PHE A 153 6.88 8.09 -5.42
N ILE A 154 6.41 6.95 -5.93
CA ILE A 154 6.63 6.53 -7.32
C ILE A 154 6.00 7.54 -8.29
N ALA A 155 4.78 8.01 -8.00
CA ALA A 155 4.16 9.07 -8.79
C ALA A 155 5.03 10.34 -8.83
N ASP A 156 5.61 10.74 -7.71
CA ASP A 156 6.52 11.89 -7.67
C ASP A 156 7.80 11.67 -8.50
N ILE A 157 8.40 10.48 -8.45
CA ILE A 157 9.54 10.13 -9.30
C ILE A 157 9.15 10.22 -10.78
N ILE A 158 8.03 9.62 -11.17
CA ILE A 158 7.53 9.66 -12.55
C ILE A 158 7.32 11.12 -13.00
N ALA A 159 6.78 11.97 -12.12
CA ALA A 159 6.61 13.38 -12.41
C ALA A 159 7.93 14.14 -12.59
N MET A 160 8.97 13.76 -11.84
CA MET A 160 10.30 14.39 -11.94
C MET A 160 11.03 14.02 -13.24
N VAL A 161 10.94 12.75 -13.66
CA VAL A 161 11.61 12.26 -14.88
C VAL A 161 10.76 12.47 -16.15
N GLY A 162 9.46 12.71 -15.98
CA GLY A 162 8.49 12.86 -17.06
C GLY A 162 8.77 14.05 -17.95
N ARG A 163 8.97 13.80 -19.25
CA ARG A 163 9.20 14.86 -20.25
C ARG A 163 7.93 15.62 -20.64
N ASN A 164 6.76 14.98 -20.52
CA ASN A 164 5.49 15.60 -20.83
C ASN A 164 4.92 16.32 -19.59
N LYS A 165 4.79 17.65 -19.69
CA LYS A 165 4.37 18.53 -18.59
C LYS A 165 2.98 18.20 -18.05
N ASN A 166 2.03 17.81 -18.90
CA ASN A 166 0.66 17.51 -18.46
C ASN A 166 0.61 16.22 -17.66
N TYR A 167 1.29 15.16 -18.12
CA TYR A 167 1.40 13.92 -17.34
C TYR A 167 2.16 14.15 -16.03
N ALA A 168 3.26 14.91 -16.06
CA ALA A 168 4.01 15.22 -14.87
C ALA A 168 3.16 15.92 -13.80
N GLU A 169 2.27 16.84 -14.20
CA GLU A 169 1.35 17.52 -13.28
C GLU A 169 0.33 16.57 -12.66
N ASP A 170 -0.25 15.65 -13.43
CA ASP A 170 -1.17 14.63 -12.90
C ASP A 170 -0.47 13.74 -11.86
N PHE A 171 0.74 13.28 -12.17
CA PHE A 171 1.52 12.46 -11.24
C PHE A 171 1.91 13.21 -9.96
N LYS A 172 2.21 14.52 -10.01
CA LYS A 172 2.42 15.34 -8.80
C LYS A 172 1.19 15.40 -7.91
N ARG A 173 0.01 15.52 -8.53
CA ARG A 173 -1.27 15.54 -7.83
C ARG A 173 -1.57 14.18 -7.20
N MET A 174 -1.33 13.09 -7.93
CA MET A 174 -1.43 11.73 -7.37
C MET A 174 -0.50 11.56 -6.17
N GLY A 175 0.78 11.95 -6.31
CA GLY A 175 1.75 11.92 -5.23
C GLY A 175 1.23 12.64 -3.99
N TYR A 176 0.64 13.83 -4.17
CA TYR A 176 0.11 14.64 -3.09
C TYR A 176 -1.06 13.94 -2.40
N TYR A 177 -2.09 13.54 -3.16
CA TYR A 177 -3.27 12.91 -2.57
C TYR A 177 -2.95 11.57 -1.91
N PHE A 178 -2.04 10.78 -2.48
CA PHE A 178 -1.61 9.51 -1.87
C PHE A 178 -0.79 9.73 -0.60
N LEU A 179 0.03 10.78 -0.49
CA LEU A 179 0.65 11.16 0.77
C LEU A 179 -0.42 11.51 1.82
N ILE A 180 -1.38 12.37 1.48
CA ILE A 180 -2.41 12.81 2.42
C ILE A 180 -3.25 11.62 2.89
N LEU A 181 -3.73 10.79 1.96
CA LEU A 181 -4.48 9.58 2.28
C LEU A 181 -3.63 8.61 3.12
N GLY A 182 -2.37 8.37 2.73
CA GLY A 182 -1.45 7.53 3.49
C GLY A 182 -1.24 8.04 4.91
N THR A 183 -1.15 9.35 5.11
CA THR A 183 -1.02 9.98 6.43
C THR A 183 -2.28 9.79 7.28
N VAL A 184 -3.47 9.96 6.69
CA VAL A 184 -4.74 9.69 7.39
C VAL A 184 -4.82 8.22 7.83
N VAL A 185 -4.43 7.29 6.95
CA VAL A 185 -4.38 5.87 7.30
C VAL A 185 -3.34 5.62 8.40
N ILE A 186 -2.15 6.24 8.36
CA ILE A 186 -1.13 6.11 9.41
C ILE A 186 -1.68 6.54 10.78
N ILE A 187 -2.39 7.67 10.84
CA ILE A 187 -3.04 8.13 12.07
C ILE A 187 -4.02 7.05 12.58
N GLY A 188 -4.90 6.55 11.71
CA GLY A 188 -5.83 5.48 12.06
C GLY A 188 -5.14 4.19 12.50
N THR A 189 -4.03 3.82 11.85
CA THR A 189 -3.20 2.66 12.19
C THR A 189 -2.58 2.81 13.58
N VAL A 190 -2.04 3.98 13.93
CA VAL A 190 -1.46 4.21 15.26
C VAL A 190 -2.55 4.16 16.34
N ILE A 191 -3.67 4.86 16.14
CA ILE A 191 -4.80 4.83 17.08
C ILE A 191 -5.31 3.40 17.30
N SER A 192 -5.57 2.68 16.21
CA SER A 192 -6.02 1.28 16.29
C SER A 192 -4.96 0.33 16.87
N GLY A 193 -3.68 0.68 16.75
CA GLY A 193 -2.56 -0.03 17.38
C GLY A 193 -2.59 0.08 18.90
N TYR A 194 -2.77 1.30 19.43
CA TYR A 194 -2.95 1.52 20.87
C TYR A 194 -4.21 0.83 21.41
N MET A 195 -5.34 0.92 20.68
CA MET A 195 -6.56 0.19 21.04
C MET A 195 -6.30 -1.32 21.09
N ARG A 196 -5.48 -1.84 20.18
CA ARG A 196 -5.11 -3.26 20.13
C ARG A 196 -4.21 -3.64 21.31
N ALA A 197 -3.20 -2.85 21.62
CA ALA A 197 -2.30 -3.04 22.76
C ALA A 197 -3.11 -3.11 24.07
N ALA A 198 -4.00 -2.14 24.30
CA ALA A 198 -4.86 -2.10 25.49
C ALA A 198 -5.81 -3.32 25.61
N ALA A 199 -6.23 -3.90 24.49
CA ALA A 199 -7.10 -5.08 24.47
C ALA A 199 -6.34 -6.40 24.61
N MET A 200 -5.01 -6.45 24.43
CA MET A 200 -4.26 -7.72 24.43
C MET A 200 -4.35 -8.51 25.75
N PRO A 201 -4.28 -7.87 26.94
CA PRO A 201 -4.40 -8.58 28.22
C PRO A 201 -5.79 -9.16 28.50
N THR A 202 -6.83 -8.60 27.87
CA THR A 202 -8.24 -8.99 28.11
C THR A 202 -8.77 -10.02 27.11
N LEU A 203 -7.95 -10.46 26.14
CA LEU A 203 -8.33 -11.52 25.21
C LEU A 203 -8.44 -12.88 25.93
N ASN A 204 -9.16 -13.81 25.32
CA ASN A 204 -9.22 -15.20 25.78
C ASN A 204 -8.66 -16.15 24.69
N PRO A 205 -7.50 -16.79 24.92
CA PRO A 205 -6.58 -16.56 26.05
C PRO A 205 -5.88 -15.19 25.95
N PRO A 206 -5.39 -14.63 27.07
CA PRO A 206 -4.59 -13.41 27.05
C PRO A 206 -3.38 -13.59 26.14
N ARG A 207 -3.03 -12.53 25.40
CA ARG A 207 -1.88 -12.60 24.50
C ARG A 207 -0.60 -12.33 25.29
N VAL A 208 0.35 -13.26 25.23
CA VAL A 208 1.73 -13.03 25.73
C VAL A 208 2.50 -12.27 24.64
N TYR A 209 3.22 -11.22 25.03
CA TYR A 209 4.04 -10.40 24.15
C TYR A 209 5.24 -9.84 24.92
N ASP A 210 6.25 -9.38 24.19
CA ASP A 210 7.38 -8.66 24.77
C ASP A 210 7.00 -7.19 24.98
N GLU A 211 6.98 -6.75 26.24
CA GLU A 211 6.64 -5.37 26.62
C GLU A 211 7.66 -4.35 26.09
N THR A 212 8.95 -4.71 26.04
CA THR A 212 10.00 -3.83 25.54
C THR A 212 9.85 -3.64 24.03
N ALA A 213 9.58 -4.73 23.31
CA ALA A 213 9.29 -4.67 21.88
C ALA A 213 8.02 -3.86 21.59
N LEU A 214 6.97 -4.01 22.42
CA LEU A 214 5.73 -3.24 22.29
C LEU A 214 5.98 -1.73 22.47
N GLN A 215 6.69 -1.34 23.53
CA GLN A 215 7.03 0.07 23.78
C GLN A 215 7.86 0.66 22.64
N ALA A 216 8.84 -0.09 22.12
CA ALA A 216 9.63 0.35 20.98
C ALA A 216 8.77 0.50 19.72
N HIS A 217 7.87 -0.45 19.44
CA HIS A 217 6.95 -0.39 18.32
C HIS A 217 5.99 0.80 18.42
N GLU A 218 5.43 1.07 19.60
CA GLU A 218 4.55 2.20 19.88
C GLU A 218 5.26 3.54 19.66
N LEU A 219 6.49 3.68 20.16
CA LEU A 219 7.31 4.87 19.96
C LEU A 219 7.59 5.13 18.47
N PHE A 220 8.00 4.09 17.73
CA PHE A 220 8.22 4.23 16.28
C PHE A 220 6.92 4.46 15.51
N GLY A 221 5.78 3.98 15.99
CA GLY A 221 4.46 4.33 15.47
C GLY A 221 4.19 5.84 15.60
N LEU A 222 4.44 6.42 16.79
CA LEU A 222 4.30 7.87 17.01
C LEU A 222 5.28 8.69 16.17
N ILE A 223 6.54 8.27 16.08
CA ILE A 223 7.55 8.92 15.22
C ILE A 223 7.09 8.90 13.76
N THR A 224 6.63 7.74 13.28
CA THR A 224 6.08 7.59 11.91
C THR A 224 4.92 8.56 11.69
N MET A 225 3.95 8.60 12.60
CA MET A 225 2.80 9.48 12.51
C MET A 225 3.20 10.97 12.50
N GLY A 226 4.03 11.40 13.45
CA GLY A 226 4.52 12.77 13.52
C GLY A 226 5.28 13.18 12.26
N PHE A 227 6.14 12.29 11.75
CA PHE A 227 6.89 12.51 10.52
C PHE A 227 5.97 12.73 9.32
N PHE A 228 5.00 11.84 9.10
CA PHE A 228 4.11 11.94 7.93
C PHE A 228 3.07 13.07 8.04
N ILE A 229 2.66 13.46 9.25
CA ILE A 229 1.88 14.67 9.49
C ILE A 229 2.69 15.90 9.08
N LEU A 230 3.93 16.03 9.56
CA LEU A 230 4.80 17.15 9.22
C LEU A 230 5.08 17.20 7.72
N LEU A 231 5.42 16.05 7.12
CA LEU A 231 5.68 15.94 5.69
C LEU A 231 4.44 16.33 4.87
N SER A 232 3.25 15.92 5.29
CA SER A 232 1.97 16.30 4.67
C SER A 232 1.67 17.79 4.79
N ALA A 233 1.94 18.39 5.96
CA ALA A 233 1.77 19.81 6.18
C ALA A 233 2.71 20.62 5.28
N VAL A 234 4.01 20.28 5.28
CA VAL A 234 5.03 20.89 4.42
C VAL A 234 4.63 20.77 2.95
N ARG A 235 4.25 19.56 2.50
CA ARG A 235 3.83 19.34 1.12
C ARG A 235 2.58 20.16 0.76
N SER A 236 1.61 20.26 1.66
CA SER A 236 0.39 21.05 1.44
C SER A 236 0.71 22.54 1.28
N VAL A 237 1.63 23.09 2.07
CA VAL A 237 2.09 24.47 1.92
C VAL A 237 2.65 24.71 0.51
N PHE A 238 3.51 23.82 0.01
CA PHE A 238 4.05 23.94 -1.35
C PHE A 238 3.01 23.69 -2.44
N PHE A 239 2.07 22.78 -2.21
CA PHE A 239 1.01 22.47 -3.16
C PHE A 239 0.05 23.66 -3.35
N PHE A 240 -0.25 24.42 -2.29
CA PHE A 240 -1.21 25.53 -2.35
C PHE A 240 -0.58 26.94 -2.48
N LYS A 241 0.62 27.20 -1.94
CA LYS A 241 1.24 28.55 -1.92
C LYS A 241 2.27 28.81 -3.02
N ALA A 242 2.79 27.79 -3.72
CA ALA A 242 3.85 28.02 -4.69
C ALA A 242 3.32 28.69 -5.97
N ASP A 243 3.82 29.89 -6.27
CA ASP A 243 3.70 30.52 -7.58
C ASP A 243 4.09 29.52 -8.68
N ARG A 244 3.18 29.35 -9.65
CA ARG A 244 2.90 28.12 -10.43
C ARG A 244 3.99 27.61 -11.41
N ALA A 245 5.27 27.55 -11.04
CA ALA A 245 6.27 26.81 -11.84
C ALA A 245 7.62 26.55 -11.15
N LYS A 246 8.15 27.51 -10.39
CA LYS A 246 9.60 27.54 -10.09
C LYS A 246 10.01 26.87 -8.78
N ILE A 247 9.16 26.89 -7.75
CA ILE A 247 9.51 26.33 -6.42
C ILE A 247 9.29 24.81 -6.38
N ILE A 248 8.32 24.30 -7.16
CA ILE A 248 7.97 22.88 -7.21
C ILE A 248 9.17 22.03 -7.69
N LEU A 249 10.00 22.52 -8.61
CA LEU A 249 11.16 21.78 -9.13
C LEU A 249 12.35 21.69 -8.14
N LYS A 250 12.58 22.70 -7.30
CA LYS A 250 13.67 22.65 -6.28
C LYS A 250 13.22 21.97 -4.97
N GLY A 251 11.93 22.04 -4.62
CA GLY A 251 11.39 21.36 -3.44
C GLY A 251 11.17 19.85 -3.62
N GLN A 252 11.08 19.37 -4.86
CA GLN A 252 10.85 17.96 -5.19
C GLN A 252 11.96 17.03 -4.69
N GLY A 253 13.24 17.38 -4.86
CA GLY A 253 14.35 16.54 -4.42
C GLY A 253 14.40 16.35 -2.90
N ILE A 254 14.23 17.43 -2.15
CA ILE A 254 14.18 17.39 -0.67
C ILE A 254 12.99 16.54 -0.21
N TYR A 255 11.85 16.68 -0.86
CA TYR A 255 10.65 15.92 -0.54
C TYR A 255 10.81 14.42 -0.85
N VAL A 256 11.46 14.05 -1.96
CA VAL A 256 11.80 12.66 -2.31
C VAL A 256 12.76 12.07 -1.27
N VAL A 257 13.78 12.81 -0.85
CA VAL A 257 14.70 12.38 0.22
C VAL A 257 13.96 12.19 1.54
N ALA A 258 13.08 13.12 1.90
CA ALA A 258 12.23 12.98 3.10
C ALA A 258 11.32 11.76 2.99
N LEU A 259 10.73 11.48 1.83
CA LEU A 259 9.93 10.27 1.63
C LEU A 259 10.75 8.99 1.79
N ILE A 260 12.00 8.95 1.30
CA ILE A 260 12.90 7.81 1.52
C ILE A 260 13.14 7.59 3.02
N ALA A 261 13.42 8.67 3.76
CA ALA A 261 13.55 8.61 5.22
C ALA A 261 12.25 8.09 5.87
N GLY A 262 11.09 8.60 5.45
CA GLY A 262 9.78 8.14 5.92
C GLY A 262 9.53 6.65 5.65
N ILE A 263 9.91 6.15 4.47
CA ILE A 263 9.83 4.73 4.11
C ILE A 263 10.73 3.89 5.01
N ALA A 264 11.94 4.36 5.34
CA ALA A 264 12.82 3.68 6.28
C ALA A 264 12.21 3.62 7.69
N ILE A 265 11.67 4.74 8.18
CA ILE A 265 11.02 4.82 9.51
C ILE A 265 9.82 3.87 9.59
N ILE A 266 8.90 3.89 8.63
CA ILE A 266 7.70 3.01 8.65
C ILE A 266 8.07 1.53 8.47
N SER A 267 9.13 1.23 7.71
CA SER A 267 9.64 -0.14 7.57
C SER A 267 10.20 -0.64 8.89
N TRP A 268 10.93 0.21 9.63
CA TRP A 268 11.44 -0.12 10.96
C TRP A 268 10.31 -0.30 11.98
N ALA A 269 9.31 0.60 11.99
CA ALA A 269 8.13 0.45 12.82
C ALA A 269 7.42 -0.89 12.54
N SER A 270 7.30 -1.27 11.27
CA SER A 270 6.70 -2.55 10.86
C SER A 270 7.51 -3.76 11.32
N HIS A 271 8.84 -3.68 11.25
CA HIS A 271 9.74 -4.72 11.75
C HIS A 271 9.55 -4.96 13.25
N LEU A 272 9.58 -3.88 14.05
CA LEU A 272 9.31 -3.94 15.49
C LEU A 272 7.92 -4.52 15.79
N GLY A 273 6.90 -4.17 14.98
CA GLY A 273 5.55 -4.73 15.12
C GLY A 273 5.49 -6.24 14.89
N GLY A 274 6.38 -6.76 14.04
CA GLY A 274 6.64 -8.19 13.93
C GLY A 274 7.14 -8.76 15.25
N GLU A 275 8.16 -8.15 15.85
CA GLU A 275 8.77 -8.61 17.11
C GLU A 275 7.77 -8.61 18.30
N VAL A 276 6.83 -7.67 18.36
CA VAL A 276 5.73 -7.66 19.36
C VAL A 276 4.94 -8.98 19.34
N HIS A 277 4.79 -9.57 18.15
CA HIS A 277 3.87 -10.68 17.94
C HIS A 277 4.52 -12.02 17.57
N LEU A 278 5.83 -12.05 17.33
CA LEU A 278 6.49 -13.24 16.84
C LEU A 278 6.56 -14.33 17.92
N PHE A 279 5.81 -15.39 17.63
CA PHE A 279 5.98 -16.77 18.08
C PHE A 279 7.47 -17.08 18.37
N PRO A 280 7.90 -17.12 19.64
CA PRO A 280 9.27 -17.45 19.99
C PRO A 280 9.72 -18.81 19.43
N ALA A 281 8.76 -19.68 19.09
CA ALA A 281 8.98 -21.02 18.56
C ALA A 281 9.31 -21.09 17.06
N LEU A 282 9.04 -20.05 16.26
CA LEU A 282 9.31 -20.07 14.81
C LEU A 282 10.66 -19.44 14.42
N PHE A 283 11.36 -18.81 15.37
CA PHE A 283 12.61 -18.06 15.13
C PHE A 283 13.77 -18.50 16.04
N LYS A 284 13.60 -19.56 16.83
CA LYS A 284 14.73 -20.25 17.49
C LYS A 284 15.33 -21.27 16.53
#